data_AF-A0A2S5B0H2-F1
#
_entry.id   AF-A0A2S5B0H2-F1
#
_cell.length_a   1.000
_cell.length_b   1.000
_cell.length_c   1.000
_cell.angle_alpha   90.00
_cell.angle_beta   90.00
_cell.angle_gamma   90.00
#
_symmetry.space_group_name_H-M   'P 1'
#
loop_
_entity.id
_entity.type
_entity.pdbx_description
1 polymer ?
#
loop_
_entity_poly.entity_id
_entity_poly.type
_entity_poly.pdbx_seq_one_letter_code
_entity_poly.pdbx_strand_id
1 'polypeptide(L)' 'MRAWPTPFIRPMWPFLAGGALTFYMVASAQSAMLQAPVYRDDPRNPRRVPVAAH' A
#
# COMPACT_ATOMS: atom_id res chain seq x y z
N MET A 1 7.15 34.11 -2.65
CA MET A 1 5.73 34.02 -3.07
C MET A 1 4.86 33.89 -1.83
N ARG A 2 3.69 34.55 -1.78
CA ARG A 2 2.72 34.45 -0.66
C ARG A 2 1.83 33.22 -0.85
N ALA A 3 1.58 32.48 0.23
CA ALA A 3 0.60 31.40 0.23
C ALA A 3 -0.83 31.97 0.41
N TRP A 4 -1.75 31.53 -0.42
CA TRP A 4 -3.16 31.93 -0.38
C TRP A 4 -4.03 30.76 0.12
N PRO A 5 -4.98 31.01 1.03
CA PRO A 5 -5.81 29.95 1.62
C PRO A 5 -6.93 29.54 0.65
N THR A 6 -6.58 28.85 -0.44
CA THR A 6 -7.56 28.28 -1.36
C THR A 6 -8.19 27.01 -0.76
N PRO A 7 -9.53 26.85 -0.82
CA PRO A 7 -10.20 25.68 -0.28
C PRO A 7 -9.94 24.45 -1.15
N PHE A 8 -8.84 23.74 -0.89
CA PHE A 8 -8.39 22.56 -1.65
C PHE A 8 -8.99 21.24 -1.10
N ILE A 9 -9.11 21.10 0.22
CA ILE A 9 -9.52 19.83 0.84
C ILE A 9 -10.98 19.49 0.50
N ARG A 10 -11.87 20.49 0.49
CA ARG A 10 -13.32 20.30 0.30
C ARG A 10 -13.73 19.77 -1.08
N PRO A 11 -13.10 20.16 -2.21
CA PRO A 11 -13.30 19.47 -3.48
C PRO A 11 -12.47 18.19 -3.62
N MET A 12 -11.32 18.07 -2.93
CA MET A 12 -10.40 16.94 -3.13
C MET A 12 -10.64 15.72 -2.25
N TRP A 13 -11.44 15.81 -1.19
CA TRP A 13 -11.68 14.68 -0.28
C TRP A 13 -12.15 13.37 -0.96
N PRO A 14 -13.00 13.34 -2.01
CA PRO A 14 -13.38 12.06 -2.63
C PRO A 14 -12.18 11.39 -3.32
N PHE A 15 -11.25 12.15 -3.88
CA PHE A 15 -10.03 11.62 -4.49
C PHE A 15 -9.03 11.13 -3.43
N LEU A 16 -8.91 11.85 -2.31
CA LEU A 16 -8.09 11.41 -1.18
C LEU A 16 -8.66 10.12 -0.57
N ALA A 17 -9.98 10.04 -0.40
CA ALA A 17 -10.65 8.84 0.10
C ALA A 17 -10.50 7.67 -0.87
N GLY A 18 -10.70 7.90 -2.18
CA GLY A 18 -10.47 6.90 -3.21
C GLY A 18 -9.02 6.41 -3.24
N GLY A 19 -8.05 7.33 -3.19
CA GLY A 19 -6.62 6.99 -3.13
C GLY A 19 -6.25 6.17 -1.90
N ALA A 20 -6.77 6.54 -0.73
CA ALA A 20 -6.58 5.77 0.49
C ALA A 20 -7.20 4.36 0.38
N LEU A 21 -8.40 4.24 -0.20
CA LEU A 21 -9.06 2.97 -0.41
C LEU A 21 -8.28 2.06 -1.38
N THR A 22 -7.86 2.60 -2.53
CA THR A 22 -7.05 1.86 -3.51
C THR A 22 -5.72 1.43 -2.90
N PHE A 23 -5.06 2.32 -2.14
CA PHE A 23 -3.82 1.99 -1.46
C PHE A 23 -4.00 0.81 -0.49
N TYR A 24 -5.07 0.81 0.31
CA TYR A 24 -5.37 -0.30 1.21
C TYR A 24 -5.65 -1.60 0.46
N MET A 25 -6.43 -1.55 -0.62
CA MET A 25 -6.72 -2.72 -1.45
C MET A 25 -5.44 -3.31 -2.07
N VAL A 26 -4.59 -2.46 -2.65
CA VAL A 26 -3.32 -2.88 -3.26
C VAL A 26 -2.38 -3.45 -2.20
N ALA A 27 -2.25 -2.82 -1.04
CA ALA A 27 -1.40 -3.32 0.05
C ALA A 27 -1.86 -4.71 0.55
N SER A 28 -3.18 -4.91 0.62
CA SER A 28 -3.77 -6.21 1.00
C SER A 28 -3.49 -7.28 -0.07
N ALA A 29 -3.70 -6.94 -1.35
CA ALA A 29 -3.43 -7.84 -2.46
C ALA A 29 -1.94 -8.21 -2.55
N GLN A 30 -1.04 -7.24 -2.40
CA GLN A 30 0.41 -7.46 -2.37
C GLN A 30 0.80 -8.43 -1.24
N SER A 31 0.23 -8.26 -0.03
CA SER A 31 0.52 -9.12 1.11
C SER A 31 0.10 -10.58 0.87
N ALA A 32 -0.97 -10.81 0.10
CA ALA A 32 -1.39 -12.15 -0.31
C ALA A 32 -0.49 -12.71 -1.43
N MET A 33 -0.13 -11.89 -2.42
CA MET A 33 0.74 -12.31 -3.54
C MET A 33 2.13 -12.73 -3.06
N LEU A 34 2.68 -12.06 -2.05
CA LEU A 34 3.98 -12.42 -1.46
C LEU A 34 3.98 -13.78 -0.76
N GLN A 35 2.82 -14.38 -0.49
CA GLN A 35 2.71 -15.73 0.08
C GLN A 35 2.52 -16.81 -1.00
N ALA A 36 2.28 -16.41 -2.26
CA ALA A 36 2.12 -17.37 -3.35
C ALA A 36 3.43 -18.15 -3.57
N PRO A 37 3.37 -19.43 -3.96
CA PRO A 37 4.54 -20.31 -4.05
C PRO A 37 5.64 -19.80 -4.98
N VAL A 38 5.28 -19.02 -6.00
CA VAL A 38 6.25 -18.39 -6.93
C VAL A 38 7.09 -17.30 -6.25
N TYR A 39 6.51 -16.56 -5.30
CA TYR A 39 7.14 -15.38 -4.68
C TYR A 39 7.57 -15.61 -3.23
N ARG A 40 7.07 -16.66 -2.57
CA ARG A 40 7.37 -16.98 -1.18
C ARG A 40 8.87 -17.18 -0.95
N ASP A 41 9.51 -17.86 -1.91
CA ASP A 41 10.92 -18.27 -1.81
C ASP A 41 11.84 -17.33 -2.62
N ASP A 42 11.47 -16.07 -2.91
CA ASP A 42 12.30 -15.07 -3.64
C ASP A 42 13.11 -14.17 -2.68
N PRO A 43 14.44 -14.00 -2.82
CA PRO A 43 15.31 -13.28 -1.88
C PRO A 43 15.01 -11.81 -1.67
N ARG A 44 14.20 -11.25 -2.54
CA ARG A 44 13.74 -9.87 -2.47
C ARG A 44 12.41 -9.73 -1.74
N ASN A 45 11.72 -10.83 -1.43
CA ASN A 45 10.45 -10.79 -0.73
C ASN A 45 10.69 -10.37 0.74
N PRO A 46 10.20 -9.19 1.16
CA PRO A 46 10.43 -8.67 2.51
C PRO A 46 9.66 -9.45 3.59
N ARG A 47 8.70 -10.29 3.20
CA ARG A 47 7.91 -11.15 4.10
C ARG A 47 8.42 -12.59 4.16
N ARG A 48 9.60 -12.87 3.62
CA ARG A 48 10.27 -14.17 3.83
C ARG A 48 10.38 -14.45 5.31
N VAL A 49 9.60 -15.42 5.80
CA VAL A 49 9.78 -15.98 7.13
C VAL A 49 11.08 -16.78 7.07
N PRO A 50 12.14 -16.45 7.84
CA PRO A 50 13.28 -17.34 7.97
C PRO A 50 12.76 -18.68 8.49
N VAL A 51 13.21 -19.80 7.91
CA VAL A 51 12.76 -21.17 8.23
C VAL A 51 12.94 -21.56 9.73
N ALA A 52 13.47 -20.68 10.57
CA ALA A 52 13.69 -20.86 12.01
C ALA A 52 12.54 -20.38 12.92
N ALA A 53 11.42 -19.88 12.41
CA ALA A 53 10.26 -19.49 13.21
C ALA A 53 9.13 -20.54 13.17
N HIS A 54 9.48 -21.80 13.44
CA HIS A 54 8.58 -22.88 13.86
C HIS A 54 9.31 -23.77 14.87
#